data_AF-K7KEK3-F1
#
_entry.id   AF-K7KEK3-F1
#
_cell.length_a   1.000
_cell.length_b   1.000
_cell.length_c   1.000
_cell.angle_alpha   90.00
_cell.angle_beta   90.00
_cell.angle_gamma   90.00
#
_symmetry.space_group_name_H-M   'P 1'
#
loop_
_entity.id
_entity.type
_entity.pdbx_description
1 polymer ?
#
loop_
_entity_poly.entity_id
_entity_poly.type
_entity_poly.pdbx_seq_one_letter_code
_entity_poly.pdbx_strand_id
1 'polypeptide(L)'
;MPARKRGPFISLTLLSRWRNILGLTVPVGPFLHKYPHVFHVFVHPFRKNTCCRVTKRMKELTFLEGVVVKQNGTEAVKRVKKLLMMSVNGTLRLHALRLIKRELGLPEDFRDSIIGRYDRDFRLVDLEVVALVDWDAEFAVARVEEWRVREYTEKWLSEFETKFAFPVSFPTGFMFERGFKERLRNWQRLPYTMPYKRNEVVRVRTCGGIEWYEKRAVAVLHELLSLTVEKMVEVDRLAHFGGTLVSKLMCANCC
;
A
#
# COMPACT_ATOMS: atom_id res chain seq x y z
N MET A 1 -35.25 18.92 8.57
CA MET A 1 -35.49 17.58 8.03
C MET A 1 -34.92 16.55 9.02
N PRO A 2 -35.73 15.85 9.82
CA PRO A 2 -35.19 14.83 10.71
C PRO A 2 -34.61 13.72 9.84
N ALA A 3 -33.33 13.40 10.05
CA ALA A 3 -32.69 12.28 9.40
C ALA A 3 -33.56 11.04 9.65
N ARG A 4 -34.27 10.59 8.63
CA ARG A 4 -34.97 9.30 8.64
C ARG A 4 -33.89 8.32 9.05
N LYS A 5 -33.89 7.88 10.32
CA LYS A 5 -32.92 6.93 10.86
C LYS A 5 -33.08 5.68 10.00
N ARG A 6 -32.32 5.59 8.92
CA ARG A 6 -32.28 4.40 8.08
C ARG A 6 -31.87 3.32 9.08
N GLY A 7 -32.73 2.32 9.25
CA GLY A 7 -32.44 1.22 10.16
C GLY A 7 -31.06 0.63 9.83
N PRO A 8 -30.41 -0.08 10.77
CA PRO A 8 -29.09 -0.66 10.56
C PRO A 8 -29.08 -1.85 9.57
N PHE A 9 -30.04 -1.88 8.64
CA PHE A 9 -30.26 -2.91 7.63
C PHE A 9 -30.64 -2.26 6.29
N ILE A 10 -30.38 -2.96 5.20
CA ILE A 10 -30.70 -2.57 3.83
C ILE A 10 -31.49 -3.68 3.13
N SER A 11 -32.48 -3.35 2.30
CA SER A 11 -33.17 -4.36 1.50
C SER A 11 -32.25 -4.87 0.38
N LEU A 12 -32.35 -6.16 0.05
CA LEU A 12 -31.56 -6.73 -1.05
C LEU A 12 -31.90 -6.09 -2.40
N THR A 13 -33.15 -5.68 -2.59
CA THR A 13 -33.60 -4.94 -3.78
C THR A 13 -32.89 -3.59 -3.94
N LEU A 14 -32.66 -2.88 -2.83
CA LEU A 14 -31.92 -1.62 -2.84
C LEU A 14 -30.43 -1.88 -3.01
N LEU A 15 -29.86 -2.85 -2.29
CA LEU A 15 -28.44 -3.19 -2.36
C LEU A 15 -28.04 -3.67 -3.77
N SER A 16 -28.94 -4.35 -4.48
CA SER A 16 -28.73 -4.79 -5.87
C SER A 16 -28.50 -3.63 -6.85
N ARG A 17 -29.00 -2.41 -6.55
CA ARG A 17 -28.73 -1.21 -7.36
C ARG A 17 -27.27 -0.74 -7.28
N TRP A 18 -26.57 -1.11 -6.20
CA TRP A 18 -25.18 -0.74 -5.97
C TRP A 18 -24.20 -1.80 -6.48
N ARG A 19 -24.68 -2.90 -7.08
CA ARG A 19 -23.84 -4.01 -7.55
C ARG A 19 -22.65 -3.55 -8.41
N ASN A 20 -22.93 -2.72 -9.41
CA ASN A 20 -21.90 -2.24 -10.35
C ASN A 20 -20.92 -1.26 -9.66
N ILE A 21 -21.43 -0.43 -8.75
CA ILE A 21 -20.61 0.52 -7.98
C ILE A 21 -19.66 -0.22 -7.03
N LEU A 22 -20.10 -1.35 -6.47
CA LEU A 22 -19.30 -2.20 -5.60
C LEU A 22 -18.35 -3.15 -6.36
N GLY A 23 -18.34 -3.12 -7.70
CA GLY A 23 -17.52 -4.01 -8.52
C GLY A 23 -17.88 -5.50 -8.39
N LEU A 24 -19.11 -5.82 -7.97
CA LEU A 24 -19.53 -7.20 -7.74
C LEU A 24 -19.87 -7.92 -9.05
N THR A 25 -19.06 -8.91 -9.41
CA THR A 25 -19.31 -9.80 -10.56
C THR A 25 -20.48 -10.76 -10.31
N VAL A 26 -20.73 -11.14 -9.06
CA VAL A 26 -21.77 -12.08 -8.63
C VAL A 26 -23.03 -11.34 -8.16
N PRO A 27 -24.25 -11.90 -8.29
CA PRO A 27 -25.44 -11.32 -7.69
C PRO A 27 -25.30 -11.13 -6.17
N VAL A 28 -25.94 -10.09 -5.64
CA VAL A 28 -25.79 -9.67 -4.23
C VAL A 28 -26.19 -10.78 -3.25
N GLY A 29 -27.28 -11.52 -3.51
CA GLY A 29 -27.74 -12.59 -2.61
C GLY A 29 -26.66 -13.65 -2.35
N PRO A 30 -26.18 -14.38 -3.38
CA PRO A 30 -25.10 -15.35 -3.25
C PRO A 30 -23.83 -14.78 -2.62
N PHE A 31 -23.46 -13.54 -2.97
CA PHE A 31 -22.31 -12.87 -2.36
C PHE A 31 -22.46 -12.74 -0.84
N LEU A 32 -23.61 -12.28 -0.35
CA LEU A 32 -23.86 -12.13 1.09
C LEU A 32 -23.84 -13.49 1.81
N HIS A 33 -24.42 -14.52 1.21
CA HIS A 33 -24.44 -15.86 1.77
C HIS A 33 -23.05 -16.51 1.85
N LYS A 34 -22.09 -16.06 1.02
CA LYS A 34 -20.68 -16.51 1.09
C LYS A 34 -19.95 -15.99 2.35
N TYR A 35 -20.41 -14.88 2.93
CA TYR A 35 -19.76 -14.25 4.09
C TYR A 35 -20.73 -14.06 5.29
N PRO A 36 -21.25 -15.16 5.87
CA PRO A 36 -22.23 -15.10 6.96
C PRO A 36 -21.67 -14.51 8.26
N HIS A 37 -20.35 -14.50 8.42
CA HIS A 37 -19.66 -13.88 9.54
C HIS A 37 -19.65 -12.34 9.46
N VAL A 38 -19.76 -11.78 8.24
CA VAL A 38 -19.83 -10.33 7.99
C VAL A 38 -21.28 -9.87 7.88
N PHE A 39 -22.10 -10.62 7.15
CA PHE A 39 -23.45 -10.24 6.76
C PHE A 39 -24.50 -11.19 7.34
N HIS A 40 -25.50 -10.61 8.01
CA HIS A 40 -26.69 -11.32 8.48
C HIS A 40 -27.86 -10.99 7.55
N VAL A 41 -28.26 -11.98 6.75
CA VAL A 41 -29.42 -11.92 5.85
C VAL A 41 -30.65 -12.43 6.58
N PHE A 42 -31.75 -11.68 6.55
CA PHE A 42 -32.99 -12.02 7.23
C PHE A 42 -34.21 -11.46 6.49
N VAL A 43 -35.38 -12.05 6.69
CA VAL A 43 -36.64 -11.51 6.16
C VAL A 43 -37.16 -10.45 7.13
N HIS A 44 -37.44 -9.25 6.64
CA HIS A 44 -37.96 -8.18 7.49
C HIS A 44 -39.35 -8.53 8.01
N PRO A 45 -39.61 -8.46 9.33
CA PRO A 45 -40.86 -8.96 9.93
C PRO A 45 -42.12 -8.28 9.36
N PHE A 46 -42.10 -6.95 9.24
CA PHE A 46 -43.26 -6.20 8.72
C PHE A 46 -43.32 -6.09 7.20
N ARG A 47 -42.18 -5.83 6.54
CA ARG A 47 -42.14 -5.58 5.09
C ARG A 47 -42.11 -6.84 4.24
N LYS A 48 -41.88 -8.02 4.85
CA LYS A 48 -41.69 -9.33 4.20
C LYS A 48 -40.59 -9.38 3.12
N ASN A 49 -39.82 -8.31 2.96
CA ASN A 49 -38.70 -8.24 2.04
C ASN A 49 -37.42 -8.76 2.69
N THR A 50 -36.58 -9.44 1.91
CA THR A 50 -35.25 -9.88 2.38
C THR A 50 -34.33 -8.67 2.56
N CYS A 51 -33.75 -8.59 3.74
CA CYS A 51 -32.84 -7.54 4.17
C CYS A 51 -31.50 -8.14 4.61
N CYS A 52 -30.48 -7.29 4.62
CA CYS A 52 -29.16 -7.63 5.13
C CYS A 52 -28.72 -6.56 6.13
N ARG A 53 -28.00 -6.97 7.18
CA ARG A 53 -27.29 -6.09 8.10
C ARG A 53 -25.89 -6.62 8.36
N VAL A 54 -24.98 -5.73 8.72
CA VAL A 54 -23.65 -6.13 9.22
C VAL A 54 -23.82 -6.80 10.60
N THR A 55 -23.13 -7.91 10.83
CA THR A 55 -23.16 -8.64 12.10
C THR A 55 -22.62 -7.78 13.25
N LYS A 56 -23.02 -8.10 14.50
CA LYS A 56 -22.52 -7.40 15.69
C LYS A 56 -21.00 -7.51 15.80
N ARG A 57 -20.47 -8.74 15.63
CA ARG A 57 -19.03 -9.02 15.64
C ARG A 57 -18.27 -8.18 14.62
N MET A 58 -18.75 -8.09 13.39
CA MET A 58 -18.07 -7.29 12.37
C MET A 58 -18.10 -5.79 12.71
N LYS A 59 -19.20 -5.26 13.25
CA LYS A 59 -19.26 -3.87 13.72
C LYS A 59 -18.25 -3.58 14.82
N GLU A 60 -18.11 -4.51 15.77
CA GLU A 60 -17.12 -4.40 16.85
C GLU A 60 -15.69 -4.40 16.29
N LEU A 61 -15.40 -5.28 15.32
CA LEU A 61 -14.09 -5.31 14.65
C LEU A 61 -13.80 -4.00 13.90
N THR A 62 -14.75 -3.48 13.12
CA THR A 62 -14.59 -2.19 12.42
C THR A 62 -14.40 -1.03 13.40
N PHE A 63 -15.08 -1.07 14.55
CA PHE A 63 -14.89 -0.07 15.59
C PHE A 63 -13.48 -0.15 16.19
N LEU A 64 -13.02 -1.35 16.54
CA LEU A 64 -11.67 -1.59 17.06
C LEU A 64 -10.59 -1.17 16.05
N GLU A 65 -10.77 -1.50 14.77
CA GLU A 65 -9.89 -1.05 13.69
C GLU A 65 -9.79 0.48 13.67
N GLY A 66 -10.92 1.18 13.74
CA GLY A 66 -10.95 2.64 13.81
C GLY A 66 -10.26 3.22 15.05
N VAL A 67 -10.34 2.55 16.20
CA VAL A 67 -9.62 2.94 17.42
C VAL A 67 -8.12 2.77 17.25
N VAL A 68 -7.68 1.61 16.75
CA VAL A 68 -6.25 1.31 16.53
C VAL A 68 -5.63 2.27 15.53
N VAL A 69 -6.32 2.57 14.43
CA VAL A 69 -5.85 3.55 13.42
C VAL A 69 -5.65 4.94 14.04
N LYS A 70 -6.56 5.38 14.91
CA LYS A 70 -6.44 6.68 15.59
C LYS A 70 -5.31 6.71 16.63
N GLN A 71 -5.08 5.60 17.34
CA GLN A 71 -4.01 5.49 18.33
C GLN A 71 -2.62 5.45 17.67
N ASN A 72 -2.51 4.84 16.49
CA ASN A 72 -1.25 4.71 15.74
C ASN A 72 -0.95 5.92 14.83
N GLY A 73 -1.34 7.12 15.24
CA GLY A 73 -1.12 8.34 14.46
C GLY A 73 0.35 8.62 14.14
N THR A 74 1.26 8.33 15.08
CA THR A 74 2.71 8.52 14.90
C THR A 74 3.29 7.58 13.83
N GLU A 75 2.88 6.31 13.81
CA GLU A 75 3.26 5.36 12.77
C GLU A 75 2.68 5.76 11.40
N ALA A 76 1.47 6.30 11.37
CA ALA A 76 0.87 6.83 10.15
C ALA A 76 1.68 8.03 9.62
N VAL A 77 2.11 8.96 10.48
CA VAL A 77 3.01 10.07 10.13
C VAL A 77 4.32 9.53 9.54
N LYS A 78 4.96 8.56 10.21
CA LYS A 78 6.19 7.91 9.74
C LYS A 78 6.03 7.32 8.33
N ARG A 79 4.93 6.61 8.07
CA ARG A 79 4.62 6.05 6.74
C ARG A 79 4.48 7.13 5.68
N VAL A 80 3.75 8.21 5.98
CA VAL A 80 3.57 9.32 5.03
C VAL A 80 4.89 10.05 4.78
N LYS A 81 5.72 10.29 5.80
CA LYS A 81 7.08 10.84 5.66
C LYS A 81 7.93 9.99 4.72
N LYS A 82 8.07 8.69 5.02
CA LYS A 82 8.85 7.77 4.18
C LYS A 82 8.32 7.71 2.75
N LEU A 83 7.00 7.74 2.56
CA LEU A 83 6.40 7.79 1.23
C LEU A 83 6.76 9.06 0.46
N LEU A 84 6.74 10.23 1.12
CA LEU A 84 7.16 11.49 0.52
C LEU A 84 8.66 11.49 0.21
N MET A 85 9.51 10.90 1.08
CA MET A 85 10.95 10.78 0.83
C MET A 85 11.27 9.93 -0.41
N MET A 86 10.41 8.97 -0.77
CA MET A 86 10.52 8.19 -2.01
C MET A 86 9.96 8.92 -3.24
N SER A 87 9.16 9.99 -3.06
CA SER A 87 8.66 10.77 -4.18
C SER A 87 9.77 11.61 -4.80
N VAL A 88 9.72 11.77 -6.13
CA VAL A 88 10.73 12.50 -6.92
C VAL A 88 11.04 13.89 -6.34
N ASN A 89 9.99 14.64 -5.95
CA ASN A 89 10.13 16.01 -5.46
C ASN A 89 9.90 16.15 -3.95
N GLY A 90 9.77 15.04 -3.21
CA GLY A 90 9.31 15.12 -1.81
C GLY A 90 7.83 15.54 -1.69
N THR A 91 7.05 15.43 -2.77
CA THR A 91 5.65 15.88 -2.82
C THR A 91 4.73 14.79 -3.33
N LEU A 92 3.47 14.79 -2.88
CA LEU A 92 2.47 13.83 -3.29
C LEU A 92 1.09 14.48 -3.32
N ARG A 93 0.25 14.10 -4.28
CA ARG A 93 -1.15 14.54 -4.30
C ARG A 93 -1.93 13.82 -3.18
N LEU A 94 -2.78 14.55 -2.46
CA LEU A 94 -3.68 13.99 -1.44
C LEU A 94 -4.59 12.89 -2.01
N HIS A 95 -4.96 12.99 -3.29
CA HIS A 95 -5.69 11.95 -4.00
C HIS A 95 -4.93 10.61 -3.99
N ALA A 96 -3.61 10.61 -4.22
CA ALA A 96 -2.81 9.39 -4.20
C ALA A 96 -2.80 8.75 -2.81
N LEU A 97 -2.61 9.55 -1.75
CA LEU A 97 -2.75 9.06 -0.37
C LEU A 97 -4.14 8.48 -0.10
N ARG A 98 -5.19 9.10 -0.66
CA ARG A 98 -6.58 8.64 -0.49
C ARG A 98 -6.82 7.27 -1.14
N LEU A 99 -6.19 6.99 -2.27
CA LEU A 99 -6.32 5.70 -2.98
C LEU A 99 -5.77 4.52 -2.17
N ILE A 100 -4.67 4.73 -1.44
CA ILE A 100 -4.03 3.68 -0.59
C ILE A 100 -4.19 3.95 0.91
N LYS A 101 -5.21 4.74 1.28
CA LYS A 101 -5.43 5.21 2.66
C LYS A 101 -5.56 4.04 3.64
N ARG A 102 -6.31 3.01 3.23
CA ARG A 102 -6.55 1.81 4.03
C ARG A 102 -5.27 0.99 4.20
N GLU A 103 -4.53 0.80 3.11
CA GLU A 103 -3.29 0.02 3.08
C GLU A 103 -2.20 0.68 3.94
N LEU A 104 -2.14 2.02 3.97
CA LEU A 104 -1.22 2.77 4.83
C LEU A 104 -1.70 2.87 6.30
N GLY A 105 -2.95 2.45 6.58
CA GLY A 105 -3.56 2.59 7.90
C GLY A 105 -3.77 4.04 8.31
N LEU A 106 -4.17 4.91 7.36
CA LEU A 106 -4.46 6.32 7.63
C LEU A 106 -5.91 6.48 8.12
N PRO A 107 -6.17 7.40 9.05
CA PRO A 107 -7.52 7.72 9.50
C PRO A 107 -8.36 8.34 8.38
N GLU A 108 -9.70 8.29 8.52
CA GLU A 108 -10.63 8.87 7.55
C GLU A 108 -10.39 10.37 7.33
N ASP A 109 -10.06 11.07 8.41
CA ASP A 109 -9.75 12.49 8.51
C ASP A 109 -8.23 12.76 8.48
N PHE A 110 -7.42 11.93 7.81
CA PHE A 110 -5.95 12.08 7.79
C PHE A 110 -5.47 13.45 7.30
N ARG A 111 -6.25 14.15 6.48
CA ARG A 111 -5.93 15.52 6.05
C ARG A 111 -5.76 16.44 7.25
N ASP A 112 -6.67 16.37 8.22
CA ASP A 112 -6.65 17.28 9.38
C ASP A 112 -5.88 16.64 10.55
N SER A 113 -6.11 15.36 10.80
CA SER A 113 -5.52 14.63 11.93
C SER A 113 -4.03 14.30 11.77
N ILE A 114 -3.54 14.21 10.53
CA ILE A 114 -2.12 13.95 10.21
C ILE A 114 -1.52 15.19 9.53
N ILE A 115 -1.97 15.55 8.32
CA ILE A 115 -1.30 16.60 7.55
C ILE A 115 -1.43 17.96 8.24
N GLY A 116 -2.61 18.30 8.76
CA GLY A 116 -2.84 19.56 9.49
C GLY A 116 -2.25 19.60 10.90
N ARG A 117 -2.16 18.45 11.58
CA ARG A 117 -1.62 18.36 12.96
C ARG A 117 -0.09 18.37 13.02
N TYR A 118 0.58 17.83 12.01
CA TYR A 118 2.03 17.70 11.96
C TYR A 118 2.62 18.69 10.94
N ASP A 119 2.38 19.98 11.19
CA ASP A 119 2.80 21.12 10.35
C ASP A 119 4.33 21.28 10.22
N ARG A 120 5.08 20.82 11.21
CA ARG A 120 6.56 20.74 11.17
C ARG A 120 7.07 19.70 10.18
N ASP A 121 6.26 18.69 9.88
CA ASP A 121 6.64 17.57 9.02
C ASP A 121 6.07 17.72 7.61
N PHE A 122 4.84 18.22 7.51
CA PHE A 122 4.09 18.32 6.27
C PHE A 122 3.63 19.74 6.00
N ARG A 123 3.84 20.19 4.76
CA ARG A 123 3.31 21.46 4.25
C ARG A 123 2.34 21.19 3.12
N LEU A 124 1.20 21.86 3.15
CA LEU A 124 0.26 21.89 2.04
C LEU A 124 0.69 22.99 1.07
N VAL A 125 1.22 22.63 -0.10
CA VAL A 125 1.71 23.61 -1.12
C VAL A 125 0.54 24.19 -1.90
N ASP A 126 -0.45 23.36 -2.18
CA ASP A 126 -1.74 23.69 -2.81
C ASP A 126 -2.84 22.90 -2.11
N LEU A 127 -4.12 23.20 -2.36
CA LEU A 127 -5.26 22.51 -1.73
C LEU A 127 -5.22 20.97 -1.81
N GLU A 128 -4.48 20.40 -2.77
CA GLU A 128 -4.38 18.97 -3.00
C GLU A 128 -2.95 18.39 -2.99
N VAL A 129 -1.91 19.17 -2.69
CA VAL A 129 -0.51 18.69 -2.75
C VAL A 129 0.17 18.83 -1.40
N VAL A 130 0.54 17.69 -0.81
CA VAL A 130 1.36 17.62 0.40
C VAL A 130 2.84 17.53 0.04
N ALA A 131 3.66 18.30 0.74
CA ALA A 131 5.10 18.30 0.64
C ALA A 131 5.72 17.96 2.00
N LEU A 132 6.86 17.28 1.95
CA LEU A 132 7.72 17.10 3.13
C LEU A 132 8.45 18.41 3.43
N VAL A 133 8.41 18.84 4.70
CA VAL A 133 9.09 20.07 5.16
C VAL A 133 10.56 19.81 5.41
N ASP A 134 10.85 18.79 6.23
CA ASP A 134 12.21 18.44 6.62
C ASP A 134 12.53 16.98 6.28
N TRP A 135 13.75 16.78 5.77
CA TRP A 135 14.24 15.46 5.44
C TRP A 135 15.02 14.91 6.63
N ASP A 136 14.36 14.02 7.35
CA ASP A 136 14.94 13.41 8.53
C ASP A 136 15.70 12.13 8.14
N ALA A 137 17.03 12.19 8.34
CA ALA A 137 17.96 11.11 8.02
C ALA A 137 17.68 9.83 8.83
N GLU A 138 17.09 9.93 10.02
CA GLU A 138 16.73 8.76 10.83
C GLU A 138 15.65 7.91 10.16
N PHE A 139 14.76 8.53 9.39
CA PHE A 139 13.74 7.82 8.61
C PHE A 139 14.25 7.33 7.25
N ALA A 140 15.48 7.67 6.86
CA ALA A 140 16.05 7.32 5.56
C ALA A 140 16.68 5.90 5.51
N VAL A 141 16.40 5.05 6.49
CA VAL A 141 16.81 3.64 6.48
C VAL A 141 15.72 2.79 5.83
N ALA A 142 16.08 2.04 4.78
CA ALA A 142 15.14 1.19 4.09
C ALA A 142 14.92 -0.13 4.86
N ARG A 143 13.71 -0.69 4.80
CA ARG A 143 13.37 -1.93 5.51
C ARG A 143 14.24 -3.11 5.07
N VAL A 144 14.67 -3.12 3.82
CA VAL A 144 15.58 -4.16 3.29
C VAL A 144 16.96 -4.08 3.95
N GLU A 145 17.41 -2.91 4.38
CA GLU A 145 18.72 -2.73 5.01
C GLU A 145 18.72 -3.23 6.44
N GLU A 146 17.65 -2.96 7.19
CA GLU A 146 17.43 -3.56 8.50
C GLU A 146 17.45 -5.10 8.41
N TRP A 147 16.85 -5.66 7.37
CA TRP A 147 16.90 -7.10 7.12
C TRP A 147 18.33 -7.57 6.82
N ARG A 148 19.09 -6.89 5.96
CA ARG A 148 20.48 -7.26 5.63
C ARG A 148 21.40 -7.24 6.84
N VAL A 149 21.26 -6.24 7.71
CA VAL A 149 22.03 -6.15 8.95
C VAL A 149 21.79 -7.40 9.80
N ARG A 150 20.53 -7.81 9.95
CA ARG A 150 20.17 -9.02 10.69
C ARG A 150 20.67 -10.30 10.03
N GLU A 151 20.61 -10.42 8.71
CA GLU A 151 21.14 -11.59 8.01
C GLU A 151 22.67 -11.73 8.19
N TYR A 152 23.37 -10.60 8.17
CA TYR A 152 24.82 -10.57 8.40
C TYR A 152 25.18 -10.92 9.85
N THR A 153 24.49 -10.33 10.83
CA THR A 153 24.82 -10.50 12.26
C THR A 153 24.29 -11.81 12.85
N GLU A 154 23.09 -12.25 12.46
CA GLU A 154 22.44 -13.43 13.05
C GLU A 154 22.81 -14.72 12.30
N LYS A 155 22.97 -14.67 10.97
CA LYS A 155 23.20 -15.87 10.15
C LYS A 155 24.62 -15.99 9.61
N TRP A 156 25.48 -15.00 9.84
CA TRP A 156 26.88 -14.99 9.39
C TRP A 156 27.02 -15.21 7.88
N LEU A 157 26.03 -14.76 7.10
CA LEU A 157 26.09 -14.82 5.65
C LEU A 157 27.15 -13.83 5.14
N SER A 158 27.84 -14.22 4.07
CA SER A 158 28.86 -13.36 3.46
C SER A 158 28.27 -12.02 3.03
N GLU A 159 28.99 -10.92 3.27
CA GLU A 159 28.64 -9.60 2.73
C GLU A 159 28.45 -9.69 1.20
N PHE A 160 29.25 -10.51 0.52
CA PHE A 160 29.16 -10.71 -0.93
C PHE A 160 27.78 -11.22 -1.39
N GLU A 161 27.08 -12.01 -0.57
CA GLU A 161 25.76 -12.54 -0.90
C GLU A 161 24.62 -11.65 -0.40
N THR A 162 24.83 -10.89 0.66
CA THR A 162 23.76 -10.15 1.35
C THR A 162 23.71 -8.66 1.02
N LYS A 163 24.83 -8.05 0.60
CA LYS A 163 24.98 -6.58 0.44
C LYS A 163 23.86 -5.90 -0.35
N PHE A 164 23.40 -6.52 -1.43
CA PHE A 164 22.35 -5.99 -2.32
C PHE A 164 21.14 -6.92 -2.45
N ALA A 165 21.10 -7.98 -1.64
CA ALA A 165 20.05 -8.98 -1.73
C ALA A 165 18.72 -8.45 -1.14
N PHE A 166 17.62 -8.97 -1.66
CA PHE A 166 16.29 -8.86 -1.07
C PHE A 166 15.89 -10.19 -0.42
N PRO A 167 15.03 -10.16 0.62
CA PRO A 167 14.43 -11.38 1.12
C PRO A 167 13.55 -12.00 0.03
N VAL A 168 13.83 -13.26 -0.32
CA VAL A 168 13.06 -13.99 -1.34
C VAL A 168 12.55 -15.29 -0.73
N SER A 169 11.26 -15.53 -0.92
CA SER A 169 10.60 -16.80 -0.58
C SER A 169 9.69 -17.20 -1.73
N PHE A 170 9.54 -18.50 -1.95
CA PHE A 170 8.68 -19.06 -2.99
C PHE A 170 7.56 -19.85 -2.34
N PRO A 171 6.33 -19.80 -2.88
CA PRO A 171 5.25 -20.64 -2.40
C PRO A 171 5.57 -22.12 -2.62
N THR A 172 5.00 -22.98 -1.78
CA THR A 172 5.13 -24.43 -1.92
C THR A 172 4.67 -24.88 -3.31
N GLY A 173 5.49 -25.67 -4.00
CA GLY A 173 5.19 -26.17 -5.35
C GLY A 173 5.59 -25.23 -6.48
N PHE A 174 6.28 -24.11 -6.20
CA PHE A 174 6.83 -23.26 -7.26
C PHE A 174 7.83 -24.02 -8.13
N MET A 175 7.54 -24.13 -9.42
CA MET A 175 8.39 -24.81 -10.39
C MET A 175 9.46 -23.86 -10.93
N PHE A 176 10.73 -24.23 -10.76
CA PHE A 176 11.85 -23.44 -11.25
C PHE A 176 12.26 -23.89 -12.64
N GLU A 177 12.34 -22.95 -13.58
CA GLU A 177 13.00 -23.18 -14.85
C GLU A 177 14.51 -23.44 -14.65
N ARG A 178 15.13 -24.13 -15.61
CA ARG A 178 16.59 -24.32 -15.61
C ARG A 178 17.30 -22.95 -15.63
N GLY A 179 18.31 -22.81 -14.78
CA GLY A 179 19.08 -21.57 -14.63
C GLY A 179 18.39 -20.46 -13.83
N PHE A 180 17.13 -20.61 -13.40
CA PHE A 180 16.42 -19.54 -12.66
C PHE A 180 17.16 -19.13 -11.38
N LYS A 181 17.62 -20.09 -10.57
CA LYS A 181 18.34 -19.81 -9.32
C LYS A 181 19.64 -19.03 -9.56
N GLU A 182 20.33 -19.32 -10.64
CA GLU A 182 21.57 -18.62 -11.02
C GLU A 182 21.28 -17.21 -11.51
N ARG A 183 20.27 -17.03 -12.37
CA ARG A 183 19.80 -15.70 -12.79
C ARG A 183 19.39 -14.86 -11.60
N LEU A 184 18.62 -15.43 -10.67
CA LEU A 184 18.22 -14.76 -9.43
C LEU A 184 19.43 -14.40 -8.57
N ARG A 185 20.39 -15.31 -8.38
CA ARG A 185 21.62 -15.04 -7.61
C ARG A 185 22.42 -13.89 -8.23
N ASN A 186 22.56 -13.87 -9.55
CA ASN A 186 23.24 -12.80 -10.27
C ASN A 186 22.48 -11.47 -10.14
N TRP A 187 21.15 -11.50 -10.29
CA TRP A 187 20.30 -10.32 -10.08
C TRP A 187 20.34 -9.81 -8.63
N GLN A 188 20.43 -10.71 -7.64
CA GLN A 188 20.58 -10.33 -6.23
C GLN A 188 21.89 -9.59 -5.95
N ARG A 189 22.93 -9.84 -6.76
CA ARG A 189 24.24 -9.17 -6.70
C ARG A 189 24.30 -7.86 -7.47
N LEU A 190 23.30 -7.54 -8.30
CA LEU A 190 23.24 -6.24 -8.97
C LEU A 190 23.24 -5.11 -7.95
N PRO A 191 23.93 -4.00 -8.20
CA PRO A 191 24.09 -3.01 -7.16
C PRO A 191 22.76 -2.28 -6.88
N TYR A 192 22.55 -2.00 -5.60
CA TYR A 192 21.29 -1.50 -5.08
C TYR A 192 21.41 -0.01 -4.77
N THR A 193 20.41 0.74 -5.22
CA THR A 193 20.23 2.15 -4.87
C THR A 193 19.12 2.26 -3.83
N MET A 194 19.42 2.93 -2.73
CA MET A 194 18.44 3.25 -1.67
C MET A 194 17.21 3.97 -2.24
N PRO A 195 15.97 3.58 -1.86
CA PRO A 195 14.74 4.23 -2.30
C PRO A 195 14.69 5.73 -2.03
N TYR A 196 15.31 6.18 -0.94
CA TYR A 196 15.32 7.59 -0.51
C TYR A 196 16.43 8.43 -1.16
N LYS A 197 17.37 7.80 -1.87
CA LYS A 197 18.47 8.52 -2.50
C LYS A 197 17.94 9.25 -3.74
N ARG A 198 17.89 10.59 -3.63
CA ARG A 198 17.61 11.48 -4.76
C ARG A 198 18.75 11.43 -5.78
N ASN A 199 18.46 11.80 -7.02
CA ASN A 199 19.43 12.17 -8.08
C ASN A 199 20.00 11.08 -8.99
N GLU A 200 19.56 9.83 -8.91
CA GLU A 200 19.88 8.90 -10.00
C GLU A 200 18.84 9.08 -11.11
N VAL A 201 19.01 10.10 -11.94
CA VAL A 201 18.56 10.00 -13.34
C VAL A 201 19.43 8.93 -13.95
N VAL A 202 19.11 7.66 -13.67
CA VAL A 202 19.77 6.53 -14.30
C VAL A 202 19.61 6.80 -15.80
N ARG A 203 20.67 6.71 -16.60
CA ARG A 203 20.50 6.90 -18.05
C ARG A 203 20.20 5.52 -18.61
N VAL A 204 18.95 5.27 -19.05
CA VAL A 204 18.55 3.96 -19.64
C VAL A 204 19.48 3.57 -20.81
N ARG A 205 20.16 4.55 -21.39
CA ARG A 205 20.98 4.41 -22.60
C ARG A 205 22.34 3.73 -22.42
N THR A 206 22.70 3.25 -21.23
CA THR A 206 23.92 2.44 -21.04
C THR A 206 23.60 0.95 -21.00
N CYS A 207 24.48 0.11 -21.56
CA CYS A 207 24.43 -1.35 -21.38
C CYS A 207 24.33 -1.68 -19.87
N GLY A 208 23.38 -2.55 -19.50
CA GLY A 208 23.05 -2.86 -18.10
C GLY A 208 22.06 -1.90 -17.46
N GLY A 209 21.83 -0.71 -18.02
CA GLY A 209 20.96 0.32 -17.44
C GLY A 209 19.57 -0.20 -17.04
N ILE A 210 18.99 -1.07 -17.87
CA ILE A 210 17.68 -1.71 -17.60
C ILE A 210 17.68 -2.50 -16.29
N GLU A 211 18.66 -3.36 -16.06
CA GLU A 211 18.73 -4.17 -14.83
C GLU A 211 18.88 -3.30 -13.58
N TRP A 212 19.63 -2.20 -13.68
CA TRP A 212 19.75 -1.19 -12.61
C TRP A 212 18.41 -0.52 -12.31
N TYR A 213 17.64 -0.17 -13.35
CA TYR A 213 16.30 0.37 -13.20
C TYR A 213 15.34 -0.62 -12.55
N GLU A 214 15.36 -1.88 -12.98
CA GLU A 214 14.54 -2.94 -12.40
C GLU A 214 14.88 -3.15 -10.92
N LYS A 215 16.17 -3.21 -10.58
CA LYS A 215 16.64 -3.34 -9.20
C LYS A 215 16.15 -2.17 -8.33
N ARG A 216 16.20 -0.94 -8.86
CA ARG A 216 15.68 0.25 -8.16
C ARG A 216 14.17 0.24 -8.05
N ALA A 217 13.44 -0.18 -9.09
CA ALA A 217 11.99 -0.31 -9.04
C ALA A 217 11.56 -1.32 -7.96
N VAL A 218 12.25 -2.46 -7.87
CA VAL A 218 12.04 -3.45 -6.80
C VAL A 218 12.36 -2.86 -5.43
N ALA A 219 13.43 -2.06 -5.30
CA ALA A 219 13.75 -1.37 -4.05
C ALA A 219 12.61 -0.46 -3.58
N VAL A 220 12.07 0.37 -4.48
CA VAL A 220 10.97 1.29 -4.17
C VAL A 220 9.68 0.53 -3.88
N LEU A 221 9.38 -0.53 -4.64
CA LEU A 221 8.19 -1.37 -4.40
C LEU A 221 8.28 -2.13 -3.08
N HIS A 222 9.43 -2.73 -2.78
CA HIS A 222 9.65 -3.40 -1.50
C HIS A 222 9.46 -2.43 -0.34
N GLU A 223 10.04 -1.23 -0.43
CA GLU A 223 9.89 -0.23 0.61
C GLU A 223 8.43 0.22 0.73
N LEU A 224 7.76 0.56 -0.37
CA LEU A 224 6.33 0.93 -0.37
C LEU A 224 5.46 -0.15 0.29
N LEU A 225 5.63 -1.41 -0.11
CA LEU A 225 4.88 -2.52 0.49
C LEU A 225 5.18 -2.64 1.98
N SER A 226 6.44 -2.44 2.40
CA SER A 226 6.79 -2.47 3.82
C SER A 226 6.15 -1.34 4.66
N LEU A 227 5.73 -0.24 4.03
CA LEU A 227 4.98 0.83 4.69
C LEU A 227 3.50 0.48 4.90
N THR A 228 2.96 -0.48 4.14
CA THR A 228 1.55 -0.88 4.27
C THR A 228 1.33 -1.84 5.44
N VAL A 229 0.16 -1.76 6.04
CA VAL A 229 -0.22 -2.54 7.23
C VAL A 229 -0.15 -4.04 6.95
N GLU A 230 -0.67 -4.47 5.79
CA GLU A 230 -0.73 -5.88 5.39
C GLU A 230 0.40 -6.30 4.44
N LYS A 231 1.32 -5.37 4.10
CA LYS A 231 2.38 -5.58 3.10
C LYS A 231 1.85 -5.94 1.71
N MET A 232 0.67 -5.43 1.39
CA MET A 232 -0.07 -5.73 0.17
C MET A 232 -0.77 -4.47 -0.34
N VAL A 233 -0.80 -4.34 -1.67
CA VAL A 233 -1.52 -3.29 -2.38
C VAL A 233 -2.07 -3.90 -3.66
N GLU A 234 -3.28 -3.50 -4.06
CA GLU A 234 -3.84 -3.86 -5.36
C GLU A 234 -2.97 -3.31 -6.50
N VAL A 235 -2.69 -4.12 -7.51
CA VAL A 235 -1.79 -3.75 -8.62
C VAL A 235 -2.27 -2.50 -9.35
N ASP A 236 -3.58 -2.33 -9.53
CA ASP A 236 -4.17 -1.14 -10.16
C ASP A 236 -3.84 0.14 -9.38
N ARG A 237 -3.77 0.04 -8.04
CA ARG A 237 -3.39 1.18 -7.19
C ARG A 237 -1.92 1.51 -7.30
N LEU A 238 -1.05 0.50 -7.50
CA LEU A 238 0.38 0.72 -7.73
C LEU A 238 0.64 1.48 -9.03
N ALA A 239 -0.16 1.25 -10.08
CA ALA A 239 -0.01 1.94 -11.36
C ALA A 239 -0.15 3.47 -11.22
N HIS A 240 -0.99 3.95 -10.31
CA HIS A 240 -1.12 5.38 -10.02
C HIS A 240 0.14 6.01 -9.40
N PHE A 241 0.97 5.21 -8.72
CA PHE A 241 2.25 5.66 -8.15
C PHE A 241 3.43 5.47 -9.08
N GLY A 242 3.26 4.73 -10.18
CA GLY A 242 4.32 4.41 -11.13
C GLY A 242 4.92 5.62 -11.83
N GLY A 243 4.23 6.78 -11.85
CA GLY A 243 4.80 8.05 -12.31
C GLY A 243 5.34 8.94 -11.18
N THR A 244 4.98 8.67 -9.93
CA THR A 244 5.24 9.56 -8.78
C THR A 244 6.40 9.09 -7.90
N LEU A 245 6.54 7.77 -7.69
CA LEU A 245 7.63 7.20 -6.86
C LEU A 245 8.82 6.75 -7.69
N VAL A 246 8.57 6.32 -8.92
CA VAL A 246 9.61 5.96 -9.89
C VAL A 246 9.38 6.83 -11.10
N SER A 247 10.29 7.74 -11.40
CA SER A 247 10.22 8.45 -12.68
C SER A 247 10.31 7.41 -13.80
N LYS A 248 9.18 7.16 -14.51
CA LYS A 248 9.08 6.32 -15.72
C LYS A 248 9.20 4.80 -15.52
N LEU A 249 8.30 4.19 -14.74
CA LEU A 249 8.10 2.72 -14.79
C LEU A 249 7.58 2.22 -16.16
N MET A 250 7.05 3.09 -17.03
CA MET A 250 6.42 2.68 -18.31
C MET A 250 6.84 3.48 -19.56
N CYS A 251 7.81 4.39 -19.48
CA CYS A 251 8.28 5.09 -20.68
C CYS A 251 9.33 4.27 -21.46
N ALA A 252 9.28 2.94 -21.35
CA ALA A 252 10.03 2.01 -22.19
C ALA A 252 9.33 1.72 -23.53
N ASN A 253 8.09 2.20 -23.72
CA ASN A 253 7.38 2.13 -25.01
C ASN A 253 7.51 3.42 -25.86
N CYS A 254 8.41 4.33 -25.53
CA CYS A 254 8.84 5.32 -26.52
C CYS A 254 9.89 4.68 -27.41
N CYS A 255 9.41 4.14 -28.53
CA CYS A 255 10.13 4.09 -29.79
C CYS A 255 10.85 5.42 -30.09
#